data_AF-A0A1F8MAK7-F1
#
_entry.id   AF-A0A1F8MAK7-F1
#
_cell.length_a   1.000
_cell.length_b   1.000
_cell.length_c   1.000
_cell.angle_alpha   90.00
_cell.angle_beta   90.00
_cell.angle_gamma   90.00
#
_symmetry.space_group_name_H-M   'P 1'
#
loop_
_entity.id
_entity.type
_entity.pdbx_description
1 polymer ?
#
loop_
_entity_poly.entity_id
_entity_poly.type
_entity_poly.pdbx_seq_one_letter_code
_entity_poly.pdbx_strand_id
1 'polypeptide(L)'
;MKNETGYKGAARIIRIIAKVIGIIVAVFFLVMLIGDAEMAIKSESFKGISLEWLFILIPVIIALAAFIVAWRWEFLGGILLLAAYLILSFSPTIHSVYYGPEFRFLAGMFYFALPFLVSGVLFIVAAQLDKRASRLKREDSAG
;
A
#
# COMPACT_ATOMS: atom_id res chain seq x y z
N MET A 1 -10.45 7.37 32.44
CA MET A 1 -9.40 6.31 32.52
C MET A 1 -9.63 4.98 31.76
N LYS A 2 -10.66 4.15 32.02
CA LYS A 2 -10.78 2.79 31.40
C LYS A 2 -10.92 2.79 29.87
N ASN A 3 -11.53 3.84 29.31
CA ASN A 3 -11.74 3.98 27.87
C ASN A 3 -10.46 4.40 27.13
N GLU A 4 -9.60 5.23 27.74
CA GLU A 4 -8.33 5.69 27.13
C GLU A 4 -7.35 4.53 26.90
N THR A 5 -7.20 3.66 27.90
CA THR A 5 -6.31 2.50 27.85
C THR A 5 -6.77 1.49 26.79
N GLY A 6 -8.09 1.31 26.65
CA GLY A 6 -8.68 0.49 25.59
C GLY A 6 -8.35 0.98 24.18
N TYR A 7 -8.53 2.29 23.91
CA TYR A 7 -8.26 2.85 22.57
C TYR A 7 -6.77 2.78 22.18
N LYS A 8 -5.85 3.06 23.11
CA LYS A 8 -4.40 2.94 22.85
C LYS A 8 -3.99 1.49 22.58
N GLY A 9 -4.56 0.55 23.33
CA GLY A 9 -4.34 -0.88 23.11
C GLY A 9 -4.79 -1.32 21.71
N ALA A 10 -6.01 -0.95 21.33
CA ALA A 10 -6.56 -1.24 20.01
C ALA A 10 -5.76 -0.62 18.87
N ALA A 11 -5.37 0.66 18.98
CA ALA A 11 -4.56 1.35 17.96
C ALA A 11 -3.20 0.65 17.75
N ARG A 12 -2.56 0.20 18.84
CA ARG A 12 -1.31 -0.55 18.77
C ARG A 12 -1.46 -1.88 18.03
N ILE A 13 -2.52 -2.64 18.32
CA ILE A 13 -2.78 -3.93 17.67
C ILE A 13 -3.04 -3.71 16.17
N ILE A 14 -3.91 -2.77 15.81
CA ILE A 14 -4.24 -2.46 14.42
C ILE A 14 -3.00 -2.01 13.64
N ARG A 15 -2.15 -1.16 14.24
CA ARG A 15 -0.86 -0.75 13.66
C ARG A 15 0.06 -1.93 13.39
N ILE A 16 0.16 -2.88 14.33
CA ILE A 16 0.98 -4.09 14.14
C ILE A 16 0.45 -4.91 12.97
N ILE A 17 -0.87 -5.14 12.91
CA ILE A 17 -1.51 -5.87 11.81
C ILE A 17 -1.23 -5.18 10.48
N ALA A 18 -1.42 -3.86 10.39
CA ALA A 18 -1.15 -3.09 9.18
C ALA A 18 0.31 -3.24 8.70
N LYS A 19 1.26 -3.17 9.64
CA LYS A 19 2.69 -3.35 9.36
C LYS A 19 3.01 -4.76 8.88
N VAL A 20 2.48 -5.79 9.53
CA VAL A 20 2.71 -7.19 9.14
C VAL A 20 2.16 -7.44 7.74
N ILE A 21 0.93 -7.03 7.45
CA ILE A 21 0.34 -7.15 6.11
C ILE A 21 1.22 -6.45 5.08
N GLY A 22 1.60 -5.20 5.33
CA GLY A 22 2.40 -4.46 4.36
C GLY A 22 3.82 -5.01 4.18
N ILE A 23 4.45 -5.60 5.21
CA ILE A 23 5.74 -6.30 5.06
C ILE A 23 5.59 -7.51 4.14
N ILE A 24 4.57 -8.35 4.39
CA ILE A 24 4.32 -9.54 3.56
C ILE A 24 4.15 -9.13 2.10
N VAL A 25 3.37 -8.07 1.86
CA VAL A 25 3.11 -7.53 0.53
C VAL A 25 4.39 -6.96 -0.09
N ALA A 26 5.16 -6.16 0.65
CA ALA A 26 6.40 -5.60 0.15
C ALA A 26 7.40 -6.70 -0.26
N VAL A 27 7.54 -7.75 0.56
CA VAL A 27 8.38 -8.91 0.23
C VAL A 27 7.86 -9.62 -1.02
N PHE A 28 6.56 -9.88 -1.11
CA PHE A 28 5.96 -10.51 -2.28
C PHE A 28 6.24 -9.73 -3.57
N PHE A 29 6.04 -8.41 -3.55
CA PHE A 29 6.30 -7.54 -4.71
C PHE A 29 7.79 -7.46 -5.06
N LEU A 30 8.68 -7.43 -4.08
CA LEU A 30 10.12 -7.45 -4.32
C LEU A 30 10.57 -8.76 -4.97
N VAL A 31 10.09 -9.90 -4.47
CA VAL A 31 10.39 -11.22 -5.06
C VAL A 31 9.85 -11.31 -6.48
N MET A 32 8.63 -10.86 -6.71
CA MET A 32 8.05 -10.80 -8.06
C MET A 32 8.91 -9.93 -8.98
N LEU A 33 9.29 -8.72 -8.55
CA LEU A 33 10.11 -7.80 -9.34
C LEU A 33 11.48 -8.38 -9.69
N ILE A 34 12.12 -9.05 -8.73
CA ILE A 34 13.42 -9.71 -8.95
C ILE A 34 13.25 -10.86 -9.96
N GLY A 35 12.22 -11.69 -9.80
CA GLY A 35 11.93 -12.78 -10.72
C GLY A 35 11.68 -12.29 -12.15
N ASP A 36 10.88 -11.23 -12.29
CA ASP A 36 10.57 -10.63 -13.59
C ASP A 36 11.84 -10.03 -14.23
N ALA A 37 12.68 -9.35 -13.43
CA ALA A 37 13.96 -8.81 -13.89
C ALA A 37 14.94 -9.92 -14.34
N GLU A 38 15.02 -11.03 -13.61
CA GLU A 38 15.85 -12.18 -13.99
C GLU A 38 15.38 -12.82 -15.30
N MET A 39 14.07 -13.02 -15.46
CA MET A 39 13.49 -13.59 -16.68
C MET A 39 13.74 -12.67 -17.88
N ALA A 40 13.61 -11.36 -17.69
CA ALA A 40 13.91 -10.39 -18.72
C ALA A 40 15.37 -10.48 -19.16
N ILE A 41 16.33 -10.48 -18.23
CA ILE A 41 17.78 -10.54 -18.53
C ILE A 41 18.18 -11.84 -19.23
N LYS A 42 17.60 -12.98 -18.82
CA LYS A 42 17.93 -14.29 -19.40
C LYS A 42 17.29 -14.54 -20.77
N SER A 43 16.30 -13.74 -21.16
CA SER A 43 15.67 -13.87 -22.47
C SER A 43 16.58 -13.27 -23.57
N GLU A 44 16.78 -13.99 -24.67
CA GLU A 44 17.45 -13.45 -25.88
C GLU A 44 16.68 -12.26 -26.51
N SER A 45 15.49 -11.97 -25.97
CA SER A 45 14.58 -10.90 -26.36
C SER A 45 14.72 -9.63 -25.52
N PHE A 46 15.72 -9.54 -24.63
CA PHE A 46 15.94 -8.35 -23.81
C PHE A 46 16.30 -7.14 -24.67
N LYS A 47 15.27 -6.39 -25.08
CA LYS A 47 15.40 -5.12 -25.83
C LYS A 47 15.64 -3.91 -24.91
N GLY A 48 15.94 -4.13 -23.63
CA GLY A 48 16.01 -3.10 -22.59
C GLY A 48 14.67 -2.87 -21.89
N ILE A 49 14.61 -1.84 -21.03
CA ILE A 49 13.38 -1.44 -20.34
C ILE A 49 12.41 -0.86 -21.37
N SER A 50 11.37 -1.61 -21.73
CA SER A 50 10.31 -1.08 -22.58
C SER A 50 9.40 -0.13 -21.78
N LEU A 51 8.71 0.77 -22.50
CA LEU A 51 7.73 1.66 -21.88
C LEU A 51 6.62 0.90 -21.16
N GLU A 52 6.23 -0.27 -21.69
CA GLU A 52 5.18 -1.14 -21.12
C GLU A 52 5.56 -1.62 -19.71
N TRP A 53 6.83 -1.97 -19.47
CA TRP A 53 7.33 -2.37 -18.16
C TRP A 53 7.22 -1.25 -17.12
N LEU A 54 7.36 0.01 -17.53
CA LEU A 54 7.27 1.16 -16.63
C LEU A 54 5.86 1.34 -16.06
N PHE A 55 4.82 0.89 -16.77
CA PHE A 55 3.44 0.96 -16.27
C PHE A 55 3.20 0.05 -15.06
N ILE A 56 4.01 -1.00 -14.85
CA ILE A 56 3.91 -1.85 -13.67
C ILE A 56 4.95 -1.43 -12.62
N LEU A 57 6.19 -1.20 -13.05
CA LEU A 57 7.31 -0.89 -12.16
C LEU A 57 7.09 0.40 -11.35
N ILE A 58 6.67 1.48 -12.01
CA ILE A 58 6.51 2.78 -11.34
C ILE A 58 5.43 2.72 -10.25
N PRO A 59 4.19 2.22 -10.52
CA PRO A 59 3.19 2.05 -9.47
C PRO A 59 3.68 1.22 -8.28
N VAL A 60 4.37 0.11 -8.53
CA VAL A 60 4.90 -0.76 -7.46
C VAL A 60 5.91 -0.01 -6.60
N ILE A 61 6.85 0.72 -7.19
CA ILE A 61 7.82 1.54 -6.45
C ILE A 61 7.10 2.59 -5.60
N ILE A 62 6.09 3.26 -6.16
CA ILE A 62 5.27 4.25 -5.43
C ILE A 62 4.57 3.57 -4.24
N ALA A 63 4.02 2.38 -4.42
CA ALA A 63 3.34 1.64 -3.37
C ALA A 63 4.30 1.24 -2.23
N LEU A 64 5.50 0.78 -2.57
CA LEU A 64 6.54 0.47 -1.58
C LEU A 64 7.01 1.72 -0.82
N ALA A 65 7.20 2.85 -1.52
CA ALA A 65 7.55 4.12 -0.89
C ALA A 65 6.44 4.61 0.05
N ALA A 66 5.18 4.53 -0.37
CA ALA A 66 4.01 4.85 0.45
C ALA A 66 3.97 4.02 1.74
N PHE A 67 4.29 2.73 1.65
CA PHE A 67 4.36 1.85 2.82
C PHE A 67 5.45 2.28 3.81
N ILE A 68 6.64 2.65 3.33
CA ILE A 68 7.73 3.16 4.17
C ILE A 68 7.29 4.44 4.89
N VAL A 69 6.61 5.36 4.19
CA VAL A 69 6.08 6.59 4.80
C VAL A 69 5.05 6.28 5.90
N ALA A 70 4.20 5.27 5.69
CA ALA A 70 3.18 4.85 6.66
C ALA A 70 3.75 4.39 8.00
N TRP A 71 5.00 3.93 8.05
CA TRP A 71 5.64 3.52 9.31
C TRP A 71 5.88 4.67 10.28
N ARG A 72 6.14 5.87 9.76
CA ARG A 72 6.42 7.06 10.57
C ARG A 72 5.24 8.01 10.64
N TRP A 73 4.39 8.06 9.61
CA TRP A 73 3.25 8.95 9.47
C TRP A 73 2.00 8.14 9.08
N GLU A 74 1.32 7.56 10.07
CA GLU A 74 0.24 6.58 9.81
C GLU A 74 -0.90 7.14 8.96
N PHE A 75 -1.38 8.34 9.28
CA PHE A 75 -2.50 8.93 8.53
C PHE A 75 -2.10 9.27 7.09
N LEU A 76 -0.94 9.92 6.92
CA LEU A 76 -0.45 10.32 5.60
C LEU A 76 -0.08 9.10 4.75
N GLY A 77 0.63 8.14 5.34
CA GLY A 77 0.98 6.91 4.64
C GLY A 77 -0.22 6.02 4.36
N GLY A 78 -1.25 6.04 5.21
CA GLY A 78 -2.53 5.40 4.92
C GLY A 78 -3.20 6.00 3.67
N ILE A 79 -3.23 7.33 3.55
CA ILE A 79 -3.71 8.01 2.33
C ILE A 79 -2.85 7.65 1.11
N LEU A 80 -1.52 7.65 1.25
CA LEU A 80 -0.62 7.28 0.16
C LEU A 80 -0.81 5.82 -0.29
N LEU A 81 -1.10 4.90 0.64
CA LEU A 81 -1.40 3.50 0.33
C LEU A 81 -2.74 3.36 -0.41
N LEU A 82 -3.75 4.17 -0.07
CA LEU A 82 -5.00 4.23 -0.83
C LEU A 82 -4.78 4.77 -2.24
N ALA A 83 -3.95 5.81 -2.38
CA ALA A 83 -3.58 6.34 -3.69
C ALA A 83 -2.82 5.29 -4.52
N ALA A 84 -1.86 4.59 -3.90
CA ALA A 84 -1.12 3.51 -4.54
C ALA A 84 -2.04 2.37 -4.99
N TYR A 85 -3.01 1.97 -4.17
CA TYR A 85 -4.04 0.99 -4.55
C TYR A 85 -4.77 1.41 -5.83
N LEU A 86 -5.22 2.66 -5.92
CA LEU A 86 -5.91 3.16 -7.12
C LEU A 86 -4.97 3.16 -8.32
N ILE A 87 -3.75 3.68 -8.18
CA ILE A 87 -2.78 3.75 -9.28
C ILE A 87 -2.46 2.35 -9.81
N LEU A 88 -2.19 1.36 -8.95
CA LEU A 88 -1.96 -0.02 -9.37
C LEU A 88 -3.18 -0.62 -10.06
N SER A 89 -4.37 -0.41 -9.48
CA SER A 89 -5.62 -1.00 -10.01
C SER A 89 -5.97 -0.45 -11.39
N PHE A 90 -5.74 0.84 -11.62
CA PHE A 90 -6.04 1.50 -12.90
C PHE A 90 -4.91 1.41 -13.93
N SER A 91 -3.70 1.01 -13.53
CA SER A 91 -2.55 0.96 -14.44
C SER A 91 -2.80 0.17 -15.73
N PRO A 92 -3.38 -1.06 -15.71
CA PRO A 92 -3.67 -1.80 -16.95
C PRO A 92 -4.69 -1.10 -17.84
N THR A 93 -5.68 -0.44 -17.24
CA THR A 93 -6.68 0.33 -17.99
C THR A 93 -6.00 1.47 -18.73
N ILE A 94 -5.13 2.22 -18.05
CA ILE A 94 -4.35 3.30 -18.66
C ILE A 94 -3.46 2.72 -19.77
N HIS A 95 -2.73 1.64 -19.48
CA HIS A 95 -1.89 0.95 -20.47
C HIS A 95 -2.69 0.54 -21.72
N SER A 96 -3.88 -0.04 -21.54
CA SER A 96 -4.72 -0.50 -22.65
C SER A 96 -5.22 0.63 -23.56
N VAL A 97 -5.39 1.85 -23.02
CA VAL A 97 -5.74 3.03 -23.81
C VAL A 97 -4.60 3.47 -24.73
N TYR A 98 -3.35 3.31 -24.29
CA TYR A 98 -2.17 3.76 -25.04
C TYR A 98 -1.55 2.70 -25.95
N TYR A 99 -1.60 1.42 -25.56
CA TYR A 99 -0.89 0.32 -26.25
C TYR A 99 -1.81 -0.75 -26.84
N GLY A 100 -3.13 -0.60 -26.69
CA GLY A 100 -4.12 -1.51 -27.25
C GLY A 100 -4.69 -2.53 -26.25
N PRO A 101 -5.75 -3.25 -26.66
CA PRO A 101 -6.62 -4.03 -25.76
C PRO A 101 -6.02 -5.35 -25.25
N GLU A 102 -4.76 -5.66 -25.57
CA GLU A 102 -4.06 -6.89 -25.18
C GLU A 102 -4.04 -7.07 -23.64
N PHE A 103 -3.99 -5.96 -22.88
CA PHE A 103 -3.93 -5.95 -21.41
C PHE A 103 -5.32 -5.88 -20.74
N ARG A 104 -6.17 -6.88 -20.97
CA ARG A 104 -7.54 -6.97 -20.40
C ARG A 104 -7.61 -7.52 -18.96
N PHE A 105 -6.56 -7.38 -18.16
CA PHE A 105 -6.50 -7.86 -16.76
C PHE A 105 -7.16 -6.92 -15.74
N LEU A 106 -8.30 -6.30 -16.09
CA LEU A 106 -8.93 -5.26 -15.28
C LEU A 106 -9.28 -5.75 -13.87
N ALA A 107 -10.01 -6.86 -13.74
CA ALA A 107 -10.45 -7.36 -12.44
C ALA A 107 -9.28 -7.86 -11.58
N GLY A 108 -8.28 -8.49 -12.20
CA GLY A 108 -7.13 -9.08 -11.51
C GLY A 108 -6.33 -8.06 -10.72
N MET A 109 -6.12 -6.85 -11.26
CA MET A 109 -5.29 -5.84 -10.57
C MET A 109 -5.96 -5.22 -9.35
N PHE A 110 -7.30 -5.12 -9.32
CA PHE A 110 -8.00 -4.69 -8.11
C PHE A 110 -7.77 -5.69 -6.97
N TYR A 111 -7.88 -7.00 -7.25
CA TYR A 111 -7.58 -8.04 -6.26
C TYR A 111 -6.10 -8.05 -5.87
N PHE A 112 -5.21 -7.84 -6.83
CA PHE A 112 -3.78 -7.80 -6.61
C PHE A 112 -3.36 -6.63 -5.72
N ALA A 113 -4.01 -5.47 -5.85
CA ALA A 113 -3.72 -4.28 -5.07
C ALA A 113 -4.45 -4.24 -3.71
N LEU A 114 -5.42 -5.13 -3.44
CA LEU A 114 -6.18 -5.19 -2.19
C LEU A 114 -5.34 -5.11 -0.91
N PRO A 115 -4.18 -5.77 -0.81
CA PRO A 115 -3.40 -5.69 0.42
C PRO A 115 -2.93 -4.26 0.77
N PHE A 116 -2.70 -3.40 -0.23
CA PHE A 116 -2.41 -1.97 -0.01
C PHE A 116 -3.64 -1.21 0.48
N LEU A 117 -4.83 -1.52 -0.05
CA LEU A 117 -6.11 -0.96 0.43
C LEU A 117 -6.32 -1.33 1.91
N VAL A 118 -6.20 -2.62 2.24
CA VAL A 118 -6.39 -3.11 3.61
C VAL A 118 -5.39 -2.46 4.56
N SER A 119 -4.10 -2.47 4.21
CA SER A 119 -3.06 -1.84 5.02
C SER A 119 -3.30 -0.33 5.20
N GLY A 120 -3.65 0.37 4.12
CA GLY A 120 -3.95 1.80 4.15
C GLY A 120 -5.13 2.16 5.06
N VAL A 121 -6.23 1.41 4.97
CA VAL A 121 -7.39 1.58 5.86
C VAL A 121 -7.00 1.34 7.31
N LEU A 122 -6.25 0.27 7.61
CA LEU A 122 -5.82 -0.03 8.98
C LEU A 122 -4.93 1.06 9.56
N PHE A 123 -4.00 1.64 8.79
CA PHE A 123 -3.19 2.77 9.22
C PHE A 123 -4.03 4.02 9.53
N ILE A 124 -5.04 4.32 8.72
CA ILE A 124 -5.96 5.44 8.98
C ILE A 124 -6.76 5.20 10.26
N VAL A 125 -7.29 3.99 10.44
CA VAL A 125 -8.05 3.62 11.65
C VAL A 125 -7.16 3.71 12.89
N ALA A 126 -5.93 3.19 12.86
CA ALA A 126 -4.98 3.30 13.96
C ALA A 126 -4.72 4.77 14.34
N ALA A 127 -4.51 5.63 13.33
CA ALA A 127 -4.30 7.05 13.54
C ALA A 127 -5.53 7.76 14.16
N GLN A 128 -6.75 7.36 13.77
CA GLN A 128 -7.98 7.91 14.33
C GLN A 128 -8.18 7.50 15.79
N LEU A 129 -7.86 6.24 16.15
CA LEU A 129 -7.95 5.75 17.52
C LEU A 129 -6.96 6.45 18.44
N ASP A 130 -5.72 6.67 17.99
CA ASP A 130 -4.72 7.41 18.76
C ASP A 130 -5.14 8.88 18.97
N LYS A 131 -5.74 9.52 17.96
CA LYS A 131 -6.31 10.87 18.09
C LYS A 131 -7.45 10.91 19.12
N ARG A 132 -8.33 9.90 19.15
CA ARG A 132 -9.43 9.81 20.14
C ARG A 132 -8.90 9.61 21.55
N ALA A 133 -7.95 8.71 21.76
CA ALA A 133 -7.32 8.50 23.06
C ALA A 133 -6.66 9.79 23.58
N SER A 134 -6.03 10.55 22.69
CA SER A 134 -5.38 11.83 23.04
C SER A 134 -6.37 12.93 23.42
N ARG A 135 -7.59 12.94 22.85
CA ARG A 135 -8.64 13.89 23.20
C ARG A 135 -9.22 13.62 24.60
N LEU A 136 -9.56 12.36 24.89
CA LEU A 136 -10.10 11.98 26.20
C LEU A 136 -9.15 12.34 27.33
N LYS A 137 -7.84 12.15 27.13
CA LYS A 137 -6.83 12.55 28.13
C LYS A 137 -6.83 14.06 28.40
N ARG A 138 -7.06 14.89 27.37
CA ARG A 138 -7.10 16.35 27.52
C ARG A 138 -8.36 16.81 28.26
N GLU A 139 -9.49 16.18 27.98
CA GLU A 139 -10.77 16.44 28.68
C GLU A 139 -10.68 16.06 30.16
N ASP A 140 -10.12 14.88 30.48
CA ASP A 140 -9.87 14.44 31.86
C ASP A 140 -8.88 15.35 32.63
N SER A 141 -8.04 16.13 31.94
CA SER A 141 -7.06 17.04 32.58
C SER A 141 -7.57 18.48 32.74
N ALA A 142 -8.73 18.79 32.17
CA ALA A 142 -9.30 20.15 32.14
C ALA A 142 -10.50 20.33 33.08
N GLY A 143 -11.02 19.23 33.66
CA GLY A 143 -12.06 19.22 34.69
C GLY A 143 -11.50 18.87 36.05
#